data_AF-A0A538J948-F1
#
_entry.id   AF-A0A538J948-F1
#
_cell.length_a   1.000
_cell.length_b   1.000
_cell.length_c   1.000
_cell.angle_alpha   90.00
_cell.angle_beta   90.00
_cell.angle_gamma   90.00
#
_symmetry.space_group_name_H-M   'P 1'
#
loop_
_entity.id
_entity.type
_entity.pdbx_description
1 polymer ?
#
loop_
_entity_poly.entity_id
_entity_poly.type
_entity_poly.pdbx_seq_one_letter_code
_entity_poly.pdbx_strand_id
1 'polypeptide(L)'
;MTVLVDAENVRRSRWPNLSRGELVEAVRDWAGETGHPVLIVFDGAAPEEAPDLVGARGSADDWLAAHAGEYAPYWLVTTDRELRERAGGGGERIVGGGAFLRELGY
;
A
#
# COMPACT_ATOMS: atom_id res chain seq x y z
N MET A 1 3.21 -8.19 11.38
CA MET A 1 2.11 -7.26 11.07
C MET A 1 2.20 -6.90 9.60
N THR A 2 1.08 -6.94 8.89
CA THR A 2 1.05 -6.67 7.45
C THR A 2 1.02 -5.17 7.17
N VAL A 3 1.76 -4.74 6.16
CA VAL A 3 1.77 -3.37 5.66
C VAL A 3 0.90 -3.32 4.42
N LEU A 4 -0.25 -2.64 4.54
CA LEU A 4 -1.20 -2.43 3.46
C LEU A 4 -0.81 -1.16 2.70
N VAL A 5 -0.55 -1.30 1.40
CA VAL A 5 -0.03 -0.21 0.56
C VAL A 5 -1.07 0.20 -0.46
N ASP A 6 -1.53 1.45 -0.38
CA ASP A 6 -2.27 2.13 -1.44
C ASP A 6 -1.28 2.53 -2.54
N ALA A 7 -1.25 1.74 -3.62
CA ALA A 7 -0.23 1.86 -4.64
C ALA A 7 -0.30 3.19 -5.40
N GLU A 8 -1.50 3.65 -5.73
CA GLU A 8 -1.66 4.90 -6.49
C GLU A 8 -1.26 6.11 -5.62
N ASN A 9 -1.51 6.07 -4.30
CA ASN A 9 -1.05 7.09 -3.37
C ASN A 9 0.47 7.17 -3.24
N VAL A 10 1.15 6.02 -3.13
CA VAL A 10 2.62 6.00 -3.07
C VAL A 10 3.22 6.44 -4.39
N ARG A 11 2.74 5.90 -5.52
CA ARG A 11 3.28 6.22 -6.85
C ARG A 11 3.17 7.71 -7.19
N ARG A 12 2.06 8.35 -6.83
CA ARG A 12 1.81 9.79 -7.08
C ARG A 12 2.51 10.72 -6.09
N SER A 13 3.18 10.19 -5.06
CA SER A 13 3.85 10.99 -4.03
C SER A 13 5.21 11.55 -4.47
N ARG A 14 5.64 11.30 -5.72
CA ARG A 14 6.84 11.89 -6.34
C ARG A 14 6.60 12.22 -7.82
N TRP A 15 7.39 13.15 -8.36
CA TRP A 15 7.50 13.37 -9.80
C TRP A 15 8.91 12.98 -10.26
N PRO A 16 9.09 12.14 -11.29
CA PRO A 16 8.04 11.46 -12.04
C PRO A 16 7.45 10.33 -11.19
N ASN A 17 6.16 10.05 -11.40
CA ASN A 17 5.49 8.96 -10.70
C ASN A 17 6.23 7.64 -10.94
N LEU A 18 6.32 6.79 -9.93
CA LEU A 18 6.82 5.43 -10.11
C LEU A 18 5.91 4.64 -11.07
N SER A 19 6.50 3.79 -11.89
CA SER A 19 5.74 2.74 -12.57
C SER A 19 5.18 1.73 -11.56
N ARG A 20 4.23 0.90 -12.00
CA ARG A 20 3.68 -0.16 -11.15
C ARG A 20 4.73 -1.20 -10.79
N GLY A 21 5.57 -1.59 -11.75
CA GLY A 21 6.65 -2.56 -11.55
C GLY A 21 7.72 -2.04 -10.58
N GLU A 22 8.21 -0.81 -10.77
CA GLU A 22 9.21 -0.22 -9.86
C GLU A 22 8.69 -0.13 -8.43
N LEU A 23 7.40 0.19 -8.23
CA LEU A 23 6.82 0.17 -6.88
C LEU A 23 6.85 -1.24 -6.28
N VAL A 24 6.43 -2.27 -7.04
CA VAL A 24 6.40 -3.66 -6.54
C VAL A 24 7.80 -4.13 -6.14
N GLU A 25 8.78 -3.91 -7.00
CA GLU A 25 10.17 -4.28 -6.72
C GLU A 25 10.68 -3.59 -5.45
N ALA A 26 10.56 -2.26 -5.37
CA ALA A 26 11.04 -1.50 -4.22
C ALA A 26 10.35 -1.88 -2.91
N VAL A 27 9.02 -2.13 -2.93
CA VAL A 27 8.27 -2.53 -1.74
C VAL A 27 8.64 -3.94 -1.31
N ARG A 28 8.89 -4.87 -2.24
CA ARG A 28 9.35 -6.23 -1.92
C ARG A 28 10.75 -6.25 -1.33
N ASP A 29 11.66 -5.45 -1.87
CA ASP A 29 13.01 -5.30 -1.33
C ASP A 29 12.95 -4.76 0.11
N TRP A 30 12.19 -3.69 0.33
CA TRP A 30 11.95 -3.13 1.67
C TRP A 30 11.28 -4.14 2.62
N ALA A 31 10.33 -4.95 2.13
CA ALA A 31 9.69 -6.01 2.92
C ALA A 31 10.69 -7.07 3.35
N GLY A 32 11.59 -7.48 2.45
CA GLY A 32 12.67 -8.42 2.73
C GLY A 32 13.67 -7.89 3.76
N GLU A 33 14.03 -6.61 3.67
CA GLU A 33 14.97 -5.97 4.61
C GLU A 33 14.37 -5.75 5.99
N THR A 34 13.08 -5.38 6.08
CA THR A 34 12.43 -5.04 7.34
C THR A 34 11.69 -6.21 7.99
N GLY A 35 11.46 -7.30 7.26
CA GLY A 35 10.72 -8.47 7.72
C GLY A 35 9.21 -8.27 7.85
N HIS A 36 8.64 -7.23 7.23
CA HIS A 36 7.20 -6.97 7.24
C HIS A 36 6.53 -7.60 6.00
N PRO A 37 5.52 -8.47 6.18
CA PRO A 37 4.64 -8.86 5.07
C PRO A 37 3.98 -7.62 4.46
N VAL A 38 3.86 -7.58 3.13
CA VAL A 38 3.24 -6.48 2.39
C VAL A 38 2.02 -6.98 1.61
N LEU A 39 1.04 -6.10 1.46
CA LEU A 39 -0.05 -6.27 0.51
C LEU A 39 -0.22 -4.97 -0.26
N ILE A 40 0.05 -5.00 -1.56
CA ILE A 40 0.05 -3.83 -2.44
C ILE A 40 -1.24 -3.82 -3.24
N VAL A 41 -2.05 -2.79 -3.04
CA VAL A 41 -3.38 -2.67 -3.65
C VAL A 41 -3.35 -1.61 -4.73
N PHE A 42 -3.66 -2.02 -5.96
CA PHE A 42 -3.72 -1.17 -7.14
C PHE A 42 -5.17 -0.85 -7.52
N ASP A 43 -5.36 0.34 -8.08
CA ASP A 43 -6.54 0.65 -8.87
C ASP A 43 -6.55 -0.20 -10.15
N GLY A 44 -7.66 -0.94 -10.36
CA GLY A 44 -7.78 -1.87 -11.47
C GLY A 44 -6.82 -3.06 -11.33
N ALA A 45 -6.33 -3.61 -12.46
CA ALA A 45 -5.48 -4.79 -12.43
C ALA A 45 -4.10 -4.51 -11.79
N ALA A 46 -3.61 -5.43 -10.95
CA ALA A 46 -2.22 -5.47 -10.52
C ALA A 46 -1.28 -5.72 -11.72
N PRO A 47 0.02 -5.36 -11.63
CA PRO A 47 0.97 -5.60 -12.72
C PRO A 47 1.22 -7.09 -13.02
N GLU A 48 0.97 -7.97 -12.05
CA GLU A 48 1.05 -9.42 -12.17
C GLU A 48 0.12 -10.11 -11.17
N GLU A 49 -0.12 -11.42 -11.35
CA GLU A 49 -0.84 -12.24 -10.37
C GLU A 49 0.13 -12.76 -9.31
N ALA A 50 0.04 -12.23 -8.10
CA ALA A 50 0.89 -12.61 -6.98
C ALA A 50 0.14 -12.45 -5.64
N PRO A 51 0.47 -13.24 -4.59
CA PRO A 51 -0.27 -13.24 -3.33
C PRO A 51 -0.13 -11.94 -2.53
N ASP A 52 0.91 -11.16 -2.79
CA ASP A 52 1.18 -9.87 -2.17
C ASP A 52 0.61 -8.69 -2.98
N LEU A 53 -0.08 -8.96 -4.10
CA LEU A 53 -0.67 -7.94 -4.96
C LEU A 53 -2.18 -8.12 -5.08
N VAL A 54 -2.89 -7.01 -5.02
CA VAL A 54 -4.33 -6.95 -5.25
C VAL A 54 -4.61 -5.97 -6.37
N GLY A 55 -5.36 -6.44 -7.38
CA GLY A 55 -6.01 -5.56 -8.34
C GLY A 55 -7.46 -5.31 -7.92
N ALA A 56 -7.79 -4.09 -7.47
CA ALA A 56 -9.13 -3.77 -7.02
C ALA A 56 -10.12 -3.71 -8.19
N ARG A 57 -11.30 -4.34 -8.03
CA ARG A 57 -12.45 -4.11 -8.93
C ARG A 57 -13.09 -2.76 -8.59
N GLY A 58 -12.43 -1.67 -8.97
CA GLY A 58 -12.77 -0.31 -8.59
C GLY A 58 -11.52 0.44 -8.13
N SER A 59 -11.61 1.11 -6.98
CA SER A 59 -10.49 1.80 -6.34
C SER A 59 -9.79 0.92 -5.29
N ALA A 60 -8.49 1.11 -5.15
CA ALA A 60 -7.69 0.55 -4.07
C ALA A 60 -8.21 1.01 -2.71
N ASP A 61 -8.65 2.27 -2.60
CA ASP A 61 -9.21 2.84 -1.39
C ASP A 61 -10.46 2.09 -0.91
N ASP A 62 -11.40 1.81 -1.81
CA ASP A 62 -12.61 1.05 -1.46
C ASP A 62 -12.27 -0.38 -1.04
N TRP A 63 -11.30 -1.01 -1.72
CA TRP A 63 -10.85 -2.34 -1.37
C TRP A 63 -10.20 -2.35 0.01
N LEU A 64 -9.27 -1.44 0.28
CA LEU A 64 -8.57 -1.30 1.56
C LEU A 64 -9.56 -0.98 2.69
N ALA A 65 -10.50 -0.07 2.48
CA ALA A 65 -11.55 0.23 3.45
C ALA A 65 -12.38 -1.01 3.83
N ALA A 66 -12.68 -1.88 2.87
CA ALA A 66 -13.48 -3.08 3.09
C ALA A 66 -12.69 -4.23 3.74
N HIS A 67 -11.39 -4.39 3.43
CA HIS A 67 -10.63 -5.60 3.78
C HIS A 67 -9.50 -5.37 4.78
N ALA A 68 -9.12 -4.12 5.10
CA ALA A 68 -7.99 -3.85 6.00
C ALA A 68 -8.15 -4.53 7.37
N GLY A 69 -9.39 -4.60 7.88
CA GLY A 69 -9.70 -5.27 9.14
C GLY A 69 -9.32 -6.75 9.20
N GLU A 70 -9.25 -7.43 8.05
CA GLU A 70 -8.83 -8.85 7.96
C GLU A 70 -7.34 -9.04 8.28
N TYR A 71 -6.56 -7.97 8.20
CA TYR A 71 -5.12 -7.96 8.43
C TYR A 71 -4.72 -7.34 9.77
N ALA A 72 -5.67 -7.04 10.66
CA ALA A 72 -5.39 -6.39 11.93
C ALA A 72 -4.52 -7.26 12.87
N PRO A 73 -3.51 -6.69 13.55
CA PRO A 73 -3.05 -5.31 13.44
C PRO A 73 -2.28 -5.09 12.12
N TYR A 74 -2.50 -3.92 11.49
CA TYR A 74 -1.86 -3.54 10.23
C TYR A 74 -1.22 -2.16 10.26
N TRP A 75 -0.29 -1.92 9.34
CA TRP A 75 0.11 -0.57 8.93
C TRP A 75 -0.62 -0.20 7.64
N LEU A 76 -1.04 1.06 7.52
CA LEU A 76 -1.64 1.56 6.28
C LEU A 76 -0.78 2.67 5.69
N VAL A 77 -0.31 2.46 4.47
CA VAL A 77 0.46 3.42 3.71
C VAL A 77 -0.46 4.19 2.78
N THR A 78 -0.90 5.35 3.22
CA THR A 78 -1.67 6.32 2.42
C THR A 78 -1.62 7.70 3.07
N THR A 79 -1.71 8.76 2.27
CA THR A 79 -2.02 10.12 2.75
C THR A 79 -3.51 10.43 2.78
N ASP A 80 -4.36 9.57 2.23
CA ASP A 80 -5.80 9.80 2.16
C ASP A 80 -6.44 9.74 3.55
N ARG A 81 -7.15 10.80 3.94
CA ARG A 81 -7.79 10.88 5.27
C ARG A 81 -9.09 10.10 5.34
N GLU A 82 -9.87 10.11 4.26
CA GLU A 82 -11.13 9.39 4.18
C GLU A 82 -10.87 7.89 4.26
N LEU A 83 -9.87 7.39 3.53
CA LEU A 83 -9.47 5.98 3.60
C LEU A 83 -9.09 5.57 5.02
N ARG A 84 -8.32 6.39 5.74
CA ARG A 84 -7.92 6.09 7.13
C ARG A 84 -9.12 5.96 8.05
N GLU A 85 -10.10 6.84 7.92
CA GLU A 85 -11.33 6.79 8.70
C GLU A 85 -12.15 5.54 8.37
N ARG A 86 -12.24 5.19 7.08
CA ARG A 86 -13.02 4.05 6.58
C ARG A 86 -12.39 2.69 6.87
N ALA A 87 -11.07 2.57 6.80
CA ALA A 87 -10.34 1.34 7.13
C ALA A 87 -10.50 0.94 8.62
N GLY A 88 -10.95 1.86 9.47
CA GLY A 88 -11.31 1.60 10.87
C GLY A 88 -10.11 1.57 11.82
N GLY A 89 -10.39 1.27 13.10
CA GLY A 89 -9.44 1.37 14.21
C GLY A 89 -8.45 0.21 14.37
N GLY A 90 -8.35 -0.69 13.39
CA GLY A 90 -7.40 -1.83 13.41
C GLY A 90 -5.97 -1.46 13.00
N GLY A 91 -5.78 -0.24 12.51
CA GLY A 91 -4.47 0.28 12.10
C GLY A 91 -3.61 0.67 13.30
N GLU A 92 -2.45 0.03 13.44
CA GLU A 92 -1.47 0.37 14.48
C GLU A 92 -0.62 1.58 14.07
N ARG A 93 -0.41 1.77 12.76
CA ARG A 93 0.39 2.88 12.22
C ARG A 93 -0.12 3.32 10.86
N ILE A 94 -0.05 4.63 10.63
CA ILE A 94 -0.35 5.26 9.34
C ILE A 94 0.92 5.90 8.80
N VAL A 95 1.27 5.60 7.55
CA VAL A 95 2.45 6.14 6.87
C VAL A 95 2.00 6.88 5.62
N GLY A 96 2.47 8.12 5.40
CA GLY A 96 2.16 8.83 4.16
C GLY A 96 2.96 8.29 2.97
N GLY A 97 2.39 8.25 1.76
CA GLY A 97 3.06 7.73 0.57
C GLY A 97 4.45 8.33 0.31
N GLY A 98 4.60 9.65 0.43
CA GLY A 98 5.92 10.31 0.29
C GLY A 98 6.90 10.03 1.43
N ALA A 99 6.42 9.67 2.63
CA ALA A 99 7.28 9.21 3.71
C ALA A 99 7.76 7.78 3.44
N PHE A 100 6.85 6.93 2.97
CA PHE A 100 7.17 5.56 2.60
C PHE A 100 8.15 5.52 1.43
N LEU A 101 7.98 6.37 0.40
CA LEU A 101 8.95 6.48 -0.70
C LEU A 101 10.39 6.71 -0.22
N ARG A 102 10.60 7.52 0.83
CA ARG A 102 11.93 7.73 1.42
C ARG A 102 12.46 6.49 2.11
N GLU A 103 11.59 5.68 2.72
CA GLU A 103 11.96 4.39 3.27
C GLU A 103 12.33 3.39 2.16
N LEU A 104 11.75 3.53 0.96
CA LEU A 104 12.10 2.77 -0.25
C LEU A 104 13.36 3.29 -0.97
N GLY A 105 13.98 4.38 -0.51
CA GLY A 105 15.19 4.97 -1.11
C GLY A 105 14.95 5.99 -2.23
N TYR A 106 13.74 6.57 -2.31
CA TYR A 106 13.36 7.61 -3.28
C TYR A 106 13.21 9.02 -2.69
#